data_AF-D9WQZ8-F1
#
_entry.id   AF-D9WQZ8-F1
#
_cell.length_a   1.000
_cell.length_b   1.000
_cell.length_c   1.000
_cell.angle_alpha   90.00
_cell.angle_beta   90.00
_cell.angle_gamma   90.00
#
_symmetry.space_group_name_H-M   'P 1'
#
loop_
_entity.id
_entity.type
_entity.pdbx_description
1 polymer ?
#
loop_
_entity_poly.entity_id
_entity_poly.type
_entity_poly.pdbx_seq_one_letter_code
_entity_poly.pdbx_strand_id
1 'polypeptide(L)'
;PSRAQLVGDIVKTRGRLTYREGERGALQVTADVTFVYPVTRADAGGGDEIVRTIVRRELVLSWDNPAKVITEPGTFSIVSYKYDMTNGGCGAPTGYFTPPFGSDRRADETGTEVDPYDRTAPVGRGESSGDECARATRS
;
A
#
# COMPACT_ATOMS: atom_id res chain seq x y z
N PRO A 1 12.22 9.79 -5.84
CA PRO A 1 13.15 9.71 -4.67
C PRO A 1 13.77 11.05 -4.23
N SER A 2 13.79 12.10 -5.07
CA SER A 2 14.35 13.41 -4.72
C SER A 2 13.52 14.25 -3.73
N ARG A 3 12.28 13.83 -3.41
CA ARG A 3 11.36 14.55 -2.51
C ARG A 3 11.24 13.92 -1.12
N ALA A 4 11.29 12.59 -1.03
CA ALA A 4 11.12 11.86 0.21
C ALA A 4 12.11 10.68 0.28
N GLN A 5 12.65 10.44 1.47
CA GLN A 5 13.58 9.35 1.79
C GLN A 5 13.11 8.58 3.02
N LEU A 6 13.40 7.28 3.10
CA LEU A 6 13.11 6.46 4.27
C LEU A 6 13.96 6.91 5.47
N VAL A 7 13.35 6.88 6.65
CA VAL A 7 14.07 7.10 7.91
C VAL A 7 14.51 5.73 8.44
N GLY A 8 15.82 5.47 8.32
CA GLY A 8 16.42 4.18 8.68
C GLY A 8 15.99 3.04 7.77
N ASP A 9 16.31 1.81 8.19
CA ASP A 9 16.16 0.61 7.36
C ASP A 9 14.96 -0.27 7.76
N ILE A 10 14.10 0.22 8.65
CA ILE A 10 12.98 -0.55 9.21
C ILE A 10 11.66 -0.10 8.60
N VAL A 11 10.95 -1.05 7.99
CA VAL A 11 9.54 -0.94 7.62
C VAL A 11 8.72 -1.83 8.54
N LYS A 12 7.75 -1.24 9.25
CA LYS A 12 6.86 -2.04 10.12
C LYS A 12 5.75 -2.65 9.29
N THR A 13 5.48 -3.92 9.51
CA THR A 13 4.43 -4.66 8.79
C THR A 13 3.46 -5.35 9.73
N ARG A 14 2.19 -5.41 9.34
CA ARG A 14 1.16 -6.22 10.01
C ARG A 14 0.19 -6.75 8.96
N GLY A 15 -0.16 -8.03 9.03
CA GLY A 15 -1.07 -8.59 8.04
C GLY A 15 -1.38 -10.06 8.26
N ARG A 16 -1.98 -10.66 7.23
CA ARG A 16 -2.34 -12.07 7.18
C ARG A 16 -1.97 -12.65 5.82
N LEU A 17 -1.48 -13.87 5.84
CA LEU A 17 -1.39 -14.74 4.67
C LEU A 17 -2.50 -15.80 4.77
N THR A 18 -3.26 -15.98 3.70
CA THR A 18 -4.21 -17.08 3.57
C THR A 18 -3.94 -17.82 2.26
N TYR A 19 -4.39 -19.06 2.17
CA TYR A 19 -4.23 -19.85 0.96
C TYR A 19 -5.50 -20.65 0.67
N ARG A 20 -5.68 -21.00 -0.60
CA ARG A 20 -6.74 -21.87 -1.09
C ARG A 20 -6.32 -22.57 -2.38
N GLU A 21 -7.05 -23.59 -2.77
CA GLU A 21 -6.93 -24.15 -4.12
C GLU A 21 -7.47 -23.14 -5.15
N GLY A 22 -6.69 -22.92 -6.20
CA GLY A 22 -7.01 -22.12 -7.37
C GLY A 22 -7.41 -22.99 -8.57
N GLU A 23 -7.46 -22.40 -9.75
CA GLU A 23 -7.81 -23.13 -10.96
C GLU A 23 -6.82 -24.25 -11.27
N ARG A 24 -7.32 -25.36 -11.82
CA ARG A 24 -6.50 -26.53 -12.18
C ARG A 24 -5.59 -27.01 -11.04
N GLY A 25 -6.03 -26.86 -9.79
CA GLY A 25 -5.29 -27.28 -8.61
C GLY A 25 -4.06 -26.43 -8.29
N ALA A 26 -4.00 -25.19 -8.79
CA ALA A 26 -2.99 -24.22 -8.42
C ALA A 26 -3.05 -23.91 -6.91
N LEU A 27 -1.91 -23.57 -6.31
CA LEU A 27 -1.88 -22.97 -4.97
C LEU A 27 -2.07 -21.47 -5.12
N GLN A 28 -3.15 -20.93 -4.57
CA GLN A 28 -3.40 -19.51 -4.54
C GLN A 28 -3.19 -18.95 -3.13
N VAL A 29 -2.30 -17.97 -3.00
CA VAL A 29 -1.97 -17.31 -1.74
C VAL A 29 -2.42 -15.85 -1.80
N THR A 30 -3.15 -15.40 -0.79
CA THR A 30 -3.50 -13.99 -0.60
C THR A 30 -2.65 -13.41 0.52
N ALA A 31 -1.93 -12.33 0.21
CA ALA A 31 -1.18 -11.52 1.16
C ALA A 31 -1.89 -10.17 1.34
N ASP A 32 -2.55 -9.99 2.48
CA ASP A 32 -3.15 -8.71 2.88
C ASP A 32 -2.30 -8.11 4.01
N VAL A 33 -1.41 -7.19 3.66
CA VAL A 33 -0.36 -6.66 4.54
C VAL A 33 -0.35 -5.14 4.52
N THR A 34 -0.36 -4.55 5.71
CA THR A 34 -0.11 -3.12 5.93
C THR A 34 1.37 -2.88 6.17
N PHE A 35 1.94 -1.93 5.44
CA PHE A 35 3.32 -1.45 5.53
C PHE A 35 3.31 -0.01 6.05
N VAL A 36 4.18 0.29 7.01
CA VAL A 36 4.38 1.65 7.53
C VAL A 36 5.78 2.09 7.16
N TYR A 37 5.86 3.04 6.21
CA TYR A 37 7.10 3.65 5.74
C TYR A 37 7.32 4.96 6.48
N PRO A 38 8.27 5.05 7.43
CA PRO A 38 8.68 6.32 7.99
C PRO A 38 9.51 7.08 6.95
N VAL A 39 9.09 8.28 6.59
CA VAL A 39 9.73 9.10 5.56
C VAL A 39 9.96 10.52 6.04
N THR A 40 11.05 11.11 5.57
CA THR A 40 11.38 12.54 5.75
C THR A 40 11.64 13.18 4.38
N ARG A 41 11.73 14.51 4.34
CA ARG A 41 12.09 15.25 3.14
C ARG A 41 13.51 14.90 2.69
N ALA A 42 13.68 14.76 1.38
CA ALA A 42 14.99 14.45 0.78
C ALA A 42 15.74 15.70 0.28
N ASP A 43 15.10 16.87 0.24
CA ASP A 43 15.74 18.11 -0.19
C ASP A 43 16.64 18.73 0.90
N ALA A 44 17.53 19.64 0.47
CA ALA A 44 18.58 20.25 1.30
C ALA A 44 17.96 21.09 2.43
N GLY A 45 17.73 20.43 3.55
CA GLY A 45 17.03 20.97 4.72
C GLY A 45 16.18 19.91 5.39
N GLY A 46 16.58 18.63 5.30
CA GLY A 46 15.88 17.46 5.85
C GLY A 46 15.46 17.71 7.29
N GLY A 47 14.24 18.21 7.43
CA GLY A 47 13.72 18.63 8.72
C GLY A 47 13.49 17.41 9.59
N ASP A 48 13.41 17.64 10.91
CA ASP A 48 13.10 16.60 11.91
C ASP A 48 11.69 16.01 11.75
N GLU A 49 10.93 16.46 10.75
CA GLU A 49 9.61 15.94 10.45
C GLU A 49 9.67 14.53 9.86
N ILE A 50 8.97 13.62 10.52
CA ILE A 50 8.76 12.26 10.05
C ILE A 50 7.27 12.06 9.78
N VAL A 51 6.95 11.73 8.54
CA VAL A 51 5.61 11.31 8.11
C VAL A 51 5.59 9.79 7.99
N ARG A 52 4.46 9.18 8.33
CA ARG A 52 4.24 7.73 8.14
C ARG A 52 3.33 7.53 6.95
N THR A 53 3.91 7.17 5.82
CA THR A 53 3.13 6.69 4.66
C THR A 53 2.72 5.25 4.94
N ILE A 54 1.42 5.02 5.06
CA ILE A 54 0.86 3.72 5.45
C ILE A 54 0.17 3.14 4.22
N VAL A 55 0.52 1.91 3.85
CA VAL A 55 0.01 1.26 2.65
C VAL A 55 -0.49 -0.12 3.01
N ARG A 56 -1.78 -0.38 2.83
CA ARG A 56 -2.34 -1.74 2.90
C ARG A 56 -2.39 -2.31 1.49
N ARG A 57 -1.68 -3.41 1.25
CA ARG A 57 -1.67 -4.11 -0.04
C ARG A 57 -2.35 -5.46 0.10
N GLU A 58 -3.25 -5.77 -0.83
CA GLU A 58 -3.77 -7.12 -1.07
C GLU A 58 -3.16 -7.63 -2.37
N LEU A 59 -2.30 -8.65 -2.26
CA LEU A 59 -1.66 -9.32 -3.38
C LEU A 59 -2.14 -10.76 -3.43
N VAL A 60 -2.62 -11.19 -4.59
CA VAL A 60 -3.06 -12.56 -4.83
C VAL A 60 -2.11 -13.21 -5.81
N LEU A 61 -1.39 -14.23 -5.34
CA LEU A 61 -0.35 -14.95 -6.08
C LEU A 61 -0.85 -16.37 -6.39
N SER A 62 -0.46 -16.91 -7.54
CA SER A 62 -0.83 -18.27 -7.96
C SER A 62 0.38 -19.05 -8.46
N TRP A 63 0.59 -20.23 -7.88
CA TRP A 63 1.54 -21.22 -8.35
C TRP A 63 0.77 -22.33 -9.05
N ASP A 64 0.97 -22.47 -10.36
CA ASP A 64 0.32 -23.50 -11.15
C ASP A 64 0.75 -24.90 -10.70
N ASN A 65 -0.17 -25.86 -10.82
CA ASN A 65 0.15 -27.25 -10.59
C ASN A 65 0.92 -27.82 -11.80
N PRO A 66 2.20 -28.20 -11.66
CA PRO A 66 3.02 -28.64 -12.78
C PRO A 66 2.55 -29.99 -13.36
N ALA A 67 1.76 -30.78 -12.63
CA ALA A 67 1.15 -31.99 -13.16
C ALA A 67 -0.04 -31.72 -14.10
N LYS A 68 -0.55 -30.48 -14.13
CA LYS A 68 -1.75 -30.08 -14.89
C LYS A 68 -1.50 -28.92 -15.86
N VAL A 69 -0.44 -28.15 -15.66
CA VAL A 69 -0.11 -26.95 -16.43
C VAL A 69 1.39 -26.93 -16.73
N ILE A 70 1.77 -26.67 -17.98
CA ILE A 70 3.17 -26.44 -18.36
C ILE A 70 3.58 -25.07 -17.82
N THR A 71 4.51 -25.05 -16.86
CA THR A 71 5.02 -23.83 -16.22
C THR A 71 6.51 -23.96 -15.96
N GLU A 72 7.21 -22.83 -15.92
CA GLU A 72 8.62 -22.78 -15.57
C GLU A 72 8.80 -22.96 -14.05
N PRO A 73 9.66 -23.87 -13.58
CA PRO A 73 9.91 -24.07 -12.16
C PRO A 73 10.32 -22.79 -11.42
N GLY A 74 9.79 -22.58 -10.22
CA GLY A 74 10.12 -21.41 -9.40
C GLY A 74 9.39 -20.12 -9.79
N THR A 75 8.45 -20.18 -10.74
CA THR A 75 7.63 -19.03 -11.13
C THR A 75 6.26 -19.05 -10.46
N PHE A 76 5.63 -17.87 -10.42
CA PHE A 76 4.24 -17.69 -10.02
C PHE A 76 3.62 -16.55 -10.81
N SER A 77 2.30 -16.52 -10.88
CA SER A 77 1.54 -15.43 -11.49
C SER A 77 0.98 -14.49 -10.42
N ILE A 78 0.96 -13.18 -10.73
CA ILE A 78 0.19 -12.19 -9.95
C ILE A 78 -1.22 -12.15 -10.52
N VAL A 79 -2.19 -12.66 -9.75
CA VAL A 79 -3.61 -12.72 -10.15
C VAL A 79 -4.33 -11.42 -9.85
N SER A 80 -4.02 -10.77 -8.73
CA SER A 80 -4.61 -9.50 -8.34
C SER A 80 -3.64 -8.68 -7.51
N TYR A 81 -3.67 -7.37 -7.70
CA TYR A 81 -2.93 -6.40 -6.91
C TYR A 81 -3.85 -5.22 -6.60
N LYS A 82 -4.09 -4.99 -5.31
CA LYS A 82 -4.88 -3.87 -4.79
C LYS A 82 -4.11 -3.19 -3.67
N TYR A 83 -4.36 -1.90 -3.49
CA TYR A 83 -3.79 -1.18 -2.37
C TYR A 83 -4.66 0.02 -1.99
N ASP A 84 -4.60 0.36 -0.71
CA ASP A 84 -5.01 1.64 -0.16
C ASP A 84 -3.81 2.30 0.50
N MET A 85 -3.76 3.62 0.51
CA MET A 85 -2.68 4.38 1.14
C MET A 85 -3.19 5.59 1.91
N THR A 86 -2.51 5.92 3.00
CA THR A 86 -2.67 7.19 3.71
C THR A 86 -1.32 7.88 3.85
N ASN A 87 -1.34 9.22 3.88
CA ASN A 87 -0.13 10.06 3.82
C ASN A 87 0.79 9.71 2.63
N GLY A 88 0.20 9.23 1.53
CA GLY A 88 0.88 8.90 0.28
C GLY A 88 0.74 9.98 -0.79
N GLY A 89 0.01 11.06 -0.48
CA GLY A 89 -0.33 12.14 -1.41
C GLY A 89 -1.78 12.08 -1.88
N CYS A 90 -2.28 13.22 -2.35
CA CYS A 90 -3.62 13.38 -2.94
C CYS A 90 -3.51 13.55 -4.46
N GLY A 91 -4.56 13.17 -5.19
CA GLY A 91 -4.71 13.42 -6.62
C GLY A 91 -4.33 12.23 -7.51
N ALA A 92 -4.19 12.49 -8.81
CA ALA A 92 -3.96 11.44 -9.81
C ALA A 92 -2.67 10.64 -9.53
N PRO A 93 -2.69 9.30 -9.68
CA PRO A 93 -1.52 8.47 -9.48
C PRO A 93 -0.36 8.87 -10.41
N THR A 94 0.80 9.15 -9.81
CA THR A 94 2.03 9.51 -10.56
C THR A 94 3.02 8.34 -10.64
N GLY A 95 2.70 7.20 -10.02
CA GLY A 95 3.63 6.09 -9.78
C GLY A 95 4.54 6.27 -8.56
N TYR A 96 4.47 7.43 -7.88
CA TYR A 96 5.24 7.72 -6.67
C TYR A 96 4.32 8.17 -5.53
N PHE A 97 4.72 7.85 -4.30
CA PHE A 97 4.14 8.50 -3.13
C PHE A 97 4.65 9.94 -3.03
N THR A 98 3.75 10.85 -2.69
CA THR A 98 4.00 12.27 -2.42
C THR A 98 3.53 12.62 -1.00
N PRO A 99 4.24 12.12 0.05
CA PRO A 99 3.87 12.37 1.43
C PRO A 99 3.79 13.88 1.71
N PRO A 100 2.75 14.35 2.41
CA PRO A 100 2.58 15.77 2.68
C PRO A 100 3.46 16.18 3.86
N PHE A 101 4.44 17.06 3.61
CA PHE A 101 5.33 17.62 4.64
C PHE A 101 4.98 19.09 4.93
N GLY A 102 5.17 19.55 6.16
CA GLY A 102 4.98 20.96 6.53
C GLY A 102 3.64 21.55 6.07
N SER A 103 3.70 22.64 5.29
CA SER A 103 2.53 23.33 4.72
C SER A 103 1.83 22.57 3.59
N ASP A 104 2.43 21.50 3.04
CA ASP A 104 1.74 20.61 2.09
C ASP A 104 0.66 19.78 2.80
N ARG A 105 0.69 19.67 4.13
CA ARG A 105 -0.42 19.13 4.93
C ARG A 105 -1.55 20.14 4.92
N ARG A 106 -2.64 19.84 4.21
CA ARG A 106 -3.85 20.64 4.26
C ARG A 106 -4.49 20.47 5.64
N ALA A 107 -4.56 21.56 6.41
CA ALA A 107 -5.20 21.56 7.72
C ALA A 107 -6.74 21.39 7.61
N ASP A 108 -7.33 21.90 6.51
CA ASP A 108 -8.78 21.99 6.29
C ASP A 108 -9.37 20.81 5.50
N GLU A 109 -8.82 19.60 5.63
CA GLU A 109 -9.39 18.42 4.97
C GLU A 109 -10.73 18.01 5.61
N THR A 110 -11.85 18.57 5.15
CA THR A 110 -13.21 18.09 5.45
C THR A 110 -13.53 16.75 4.77
N GLY A 111 -12.51 16.04 4.28
CA GLY A 111 -12.65 14.76 3.60
C GLY A 111 -13.06 13.65 4.56
N THR A 112 -13.56 12.56 3.99
CA THR A 112 -13.92 11.35 4.74
C THR A 112 -12.76 10.90 5.63
N GLU A 113 -13.06 10.59 6.89
CA GLU A 113 -12.07 10.04 7.81
C GLU A 113 -11.82 8.56 7.50
N VAL A 114 -10.56 8.19 7.37
CA VAL A 114 -10.13 6.82 7.08
C VAL A 114 -9.09 6.39 8.10
N ASP A 115 -9.39 5.30 8.82
CA ASP A 115 -8.38 4.63 9.64
C ASP A 115 -7.57 3.64 8.77
N PRO A 116 -6.27 3.87 8.54
CA PRO A 116 -5.44 2.99 7.71
C PRO A 116 -5.18 1.61 8.32
N TYR A 117 -5.58 1.39 9.58
CA TYR A 117 -5.48 0.12 10.28
C TYR A 117 -6.82 -0.60 10.43
N ASP A 118 -7.93 0.01 10.02
CA ASP A 118 -9.21 -0.69 9.91
C ASP A 118 -9.13 -1.71 8.76
N ARG A 119 -9.57 -2.93 9.07
CA ARG A 119 -9.57 -4.09 8.15
C ARG A 119 -10.95 -4.68 7.96
N THR A 120 -12.00 -4.01 8.43
CA THR A 120 -13.39 -4.44 8.26
C THR A 120 -13.82 -4.34 6.79
N ALA A 121 -13.34 -3.31 6.09
CA ALA A 121 -13.57 -3.14 4.66
C ALA A 121 -12.54 -3.89 3.80
N PRO A 122 -12.95 -4.37 2.60
CA PRO A 122 -12.02 -4.83 1.57
C PRO A 122 -11.03 -3.74 1.18
N VAL A 123 -9.85 -4.13 0.70
CA VAL A 123 -8.90 -3.17 0.11
C VAL A 123 -9.47 -2.61 -1.18
N GLY A 124 -9.46 -1.28 -1.33
CA GLY A 124 -9.87 -0.60 -2.55
C GLY A 124 -9.04 -1.01 -3.76
N ARG A 125 -9.62 -0.95 -4.96
CA ARG A 125 -8.80 -0.85 -6.17
C ARG A 125 -8.11 0.51 -6.07
N GLY A 126 -6.79 0.59 -6.24
CA GLY A 126 -5.95 1.77 -5.97
C GLY A 126 -6.22 3.01 -6.84
N GLU A 127 -7.45 3.19 -7.28
CA GLU A 127 -8.03 4.37 -7.89
C GLU A 127 -8.56 5.24 -6.76
N SER A 128 -7.98 6.43 -6.57
CA SER A 128 -8.57 7.45 -5.71
C SER A 128 -10.04 7.61 -6.09
N SER A 129 -10.93 7.30 -5.16
CA SER A 129 -12.36 7.47 -5.35
C SER A 129 -12.67 8.96 -5.43
N GLY A 130 -12.64 9.52 -6.64
CA GLY A 130 -13.07 10.89 -6.93
C GLY A 130 -12.12 11.98 -6.42
N ASP A 131 -12.41 13.21 -6.84
CA ASP A 131 -11.59 14.43 -6.67
C ASP A 131 -11.36 14.88 -5.21
N GLU A 132 -11.83 14.13 -4.21
CA GLU A 132 -11.76 14.52 -2.80
C GLU A 132 -10.73 13.68 -2.04
N CYS A 133 -9.72 14.36 -1.48
CA CYS A 133 -8.73 13.71 -0.63
C CYS A 133 -9.31 13.41 0.75
N ALA A 134 -9.15 12.17 1.21
CA ALA A 134 -9.59 11.70 2.52
C ALA A 134 -8.59 12.06 3.63
N ARG A 135 -9.10 12.25 4.85
CA ARG A 135 -8.26 12.52 6.03
C ARG A 135 -7.94 11.22 6.77
N ALA A 136 -6.66 10.97 6.98
CA ALA A 136 -6.23 9.83 7.79
C ALA A 136 -6.40 10.10 9.29
N THR A 137 -7.19 9.29 9.97
CA THR A 137 -7.33 9.33 11.44
C THR A 137 -6.92 7.99 12.04
N ARG A 138 -6.77 7.93 13.37
CA ARG A 138 -6.53 6.68 14.07
C ARG A 138 -7.58 6.57 15.17
N SER A 139 -8.40 5.53 15.10
CA SER A 139 -9.49 5.28 16.04
C SER A 139 -9.20 4.10 16.96
#